data_AF-A0A517MAQ2-F1
#
_entry.id   AF-A0A517MAQ2-F1
#
_cell.length_a   1.000
_cell.length_b   1.000
_cell.length_c   1.000
_cell.angle_alpha   90.00
_cell.angle_beta   90.00
_cell.angle_gamma   90.00
#
_symmetry.space_group_name_H-M   'P 1'
#
loop_
_entity.id
_entity.type
_entity.pdbx_description
1 polymer ?
#
loop_
_entity_poly.entity_id
_entity_poly.type
_entity_poly.pdbx_seq_one_letter_code
_entity_poly.pdbx_strand_id
1 'polypeptide(L)'
;MRYAHVLLTGILMLAASTSQAGLIVLSGDSNLDDSGSNLEDFYANMFGGQKVFASPAGLTSYVGETQNKMIAAAGAANFTEGSLASGIPSGQDWVVAGGDGLFSNSEISLIADFFNAGGNVYLIGEGFNAPAENLTINKILEKLGSNMRLTAPADPAKTTAWKANAAEIYPNPLTAGIDYFGGDYSSVVTGGTPLFDSATTGETFIAVENLAVSAATVPEPTSLAILSVMGIAACGARRRSKRANAK
;
A
#
# COMPACT_ATOMS: atom_id res chain seq x y z
N MET A 1 5.47 52.53 -19.36
CA MET A 1 4.88 51.19 -19.53
C MET A 1 5.53 50.27 -18.51
N ARG A 2 4.73 49.71 -17.60
CA ARG A 2 5.19 48.93 -16.43
C ARG A 2 5.25 47.45 -16.85
N TYR A 3 6.41 46.81 -16.72
CA TYR A 3 6.55 45.37 -16.87
C TYR A 3 6.26 44.71 -15.51
N ALA A 4 5.17 43.96 -15.44
CA ALA A 4 4.79 43.17 -14.29
C ALA A 4 5.74 41.96 -14.17
N HIS A 5 6.41 41.85 -13.03
CA HIS A 5 7.07 40.62 -12.61
C HIS A 5 5.97 39.61 -12.23
N VAL A 6 5.82 38.54 -13.02
CA VAL A 6 5.08 37.36 -12.61
C VAL A 6 6.03 36.53 -11.75
N LEU A 7 5.86 36.61 -10.44
CA LEU A 7 6.54 35.76 -9.48
C LEU A 7 5.87 34.37 -9.54
N LEU A 8 6.51 33.43 -10.22
CA LEU A 8 6.08 32.03 -10.25
C LEU A 8 6.51 31.38 -8.93
N THR A 9 5.62 31.36 -7.95
CA THR A 9 5.82 30.62 -6.70
C THR A 9 5.62 29.13 -6.99
N GLY A 10 6.71 28.43 -7.32
CA GLY A 10 6.72 26.98 -7.40
C GLY A 10 6.50 26.38 -6.02
N ILE A 11 5.32 25.86 -5.75
CA ILE A 11 5.06 24.99 -4.61
C ILE A 11 5.76 23.67 -4.93
N LEU A 12 6.92 23.48 -4.33
CA LEU A 12 7.61 22.19 -4.31
C LEU A 12 6.79 21.26 -3.40
N MET A 13 5.81 20.55 -3.97
CA MET A 13 5.20 19.41 -3.29
C MET A 13 6.24 18.30 -3.24
N LEU A 14 7.01 18.23 -2.16
CA LEU A 14 7.63 16.96 -1.79
C LEU A 14 6.48 16.02 -1.46
N ALA A 15 6.20 15.06 -2.35
CA ALA A 15 5.43 13.88 -2.01
C ALA A 15 6.25 13.10 -0.99
N ALA A 16 6.05 13.41 0.29
CA ALA A 16 6.47 12.52 1.36
C ALA A 16 5.51 11.32 1.30
N SER A 17 6.00 10.18 0.85
CA SER A 17 5.40 8.89 1.15
C SER A 17 5.39 8.74 2.67
N THR A 18 4.31 9.15 3.32
CA THR A 18 4.15 8.93 4.76
C THR A 18 4.07 7.41 4.95
N SER A 19 5.05 6.81 5.61
CA SER A 19 4.92 5.45 6.14
C SER A 19 3.84 5.50 7.23
N GLN A 20 2.59 5.37 6.81
CA GLN A 20 1.47 5.33 7.72
C GLN A 20 1.44 3.92 8.29
N ALA A 21 1.94 3.75 9.50
CA ALA A 21 1.84 2.50 10.25
C ALA A 21 0.36 2.18 10.51
N GLY A 22 -0.03 0.90 10.39
CA GLY A 22 -1.40 0.46 10.67
C GLY A 22 -2.36 0.54 9.48
N LEU A 23 -1.82 0.59 8.25
CA LEU A 23 -2.63 0.57 7.04
C LEU A 23 -3.00 -0.87 6.65
N ILE A 24 -4.28 -1.09 6.39
CA ILE A 24 -4.83 -2.32 5.80
C ILE A 24 -5.38 -1.95 4.44
N VAL A 25 -4.86 -2.58 3.38
CA VAL A 25 -5.50 -2.58 2.05
C VAL A 25 -6.09 -3.97 1.84
N LEU A 26 -7.33 -4.04 1.37
CA LEU A 26 -8.00 -5.30 1.07
C LEU A 26 -8.49 -5.28 -0.37
N SER A 27 -8.12 -6.29 -1.15
CA SER A 27 -8.70 -6.57 -2.45
C SER A 27 -9.55 -7.83 -2.43
N GLY A 28 -10.61 -7.82 -3.24
CA GLY A 28 -11.51 -8.95 -3.36
C GLY A 28 -11.02 -10.09 -4.25
N ASP A 29 -9.89 -9.90 -4.95
CA ASP A 29 -9.31 -10.88 -5.87
C ASP A 29 -7.79 -10.71 -5.98
N SER A 30 -7.10 -11.78 -6.35
CA SER A 30 -5.70 -11.78 -6.75
C SER A 30 -5.50 -11.48 -8.24
N ASN A 31 -6.54 -11.69 -9.05
CA ASN A 31 -6.52 -11.48 -10.49
C ASN A 31 -7.06 -10.09 -10.88
N LEU A 32 -6.29 -9.06 -10.57
CA LEU A 32 -6.64 -7.65 -10.79
C LEU A 32 -6.00 -7.04 -12.06
N ASP A 33 -5.51 -7.88 -12.97
CA ASP A 33 -4.77 -7.45 -14.15
C ASP A 33 -5.60 -7.55 -15.44
N ASP A 34 -6.61 -6.68 -15.57
CA ASP A 34 -7.26 -6.48 -16.86
C ASP A 34 -6.41 -5.59 -17.78
N SER A 35 -6.59 -5.78 -19.09
CA SER A 35 -5.86 -5.03 -20.10
C SER A 35 -6.12 -3.52 -19.95
N GLY A 36 -5.03 -2.75 -19.84
CA GLY A 36 -5.07 -1.30 -19.67
C GLY A 36 -5.21 -0.84 -18.22
N SER A 37 -5.27 -1.74 -17.23
CA SER A 37 -5.27 -1.39 -15.82
C SER A 37 -4.01 -0.61 -15.43
N ASN A 38 -4.15 0.46 -14.63
CA ASN A 38 -3.03 1.14 -13.98
C ASN A 38 -2.58 0.40 -12.71
N LEU A 39 -2.57 -0.94 -12.74
CA LEU A 39 -2.22 -1.76 -11.59
C LEU A 39 -0.78 -1.50 -11.10
N GLU A 40 0.13 -1.20 -12.04
CA GLU A 40 1.51 -0.81 -11.70
C GLU A 40 1.56 0.52 -10.92
N ASP A 41 0.76 1.52 -11.30
CA ASP A 41 0.69 2.80 -10.60
C ASP A 41 0.09 2.61 -9.19
N PHE A 42 -0.94 1.77 -9.06
CA PHE A 42 -1.51 1.39 -7.77
C PHE A 42 -0.46 0.79 -6.84
N TYR A 43 0.28 -0.22 -7.32
CA TYR A 43 1.33 -0.83 -6.53
C TYR A 43 2.51 0.11 -6.30
N ALA A 44 2.84 1.00 -7.23
CA ALA A 44 3.86 2.03 -7.02
C ALA A 44 3.47 2.99 -5.89
N ASN A 45 2.18 3.38 -5.82
CA ASN A 45 1.66 4.21 -4.73
C ASN A 45 1.67 3.49 -3.37
N MET A 46 1.52 2.16 -3.35
CA MET A 46 1.58 1.34 -2.12
C MET A 46 3.02 1.03 -1.67
N PHE A 47 3.84 0.54 -2.60
CA PHE A 47 5.11 -0.13 -2.32
C PHE A 47 6.34 0.61 -2.79
N GLY A 48 6.21 1.74 -3.49
CA GLY A 48 7.33 2.46 -4.11
C GLY A 48 8.53 2.65 -3.18
N GLY A 49 9.57 1.82 -3.35
CA GLY A 49 10.80 1.83 -2.55
C GLY A 49 10.71 1.20 -1.15
N GLN A 50 9.57 0.61 -0.78
CA GLN A 50 9.32 -0.04 0.51
C GLN A 50 9.69 -1.53 0.47
N LYS A 51 10.03 -2.10 1.63
CA LYS A 51 10.30 -3.53 1.78
C LYS A 51 9.00 -4.31 1.94
N VAL A 52 8.81 -5.29 1.06
CA VAL A 52 7.60 -6.08 0.97
C VAL A 52 7.93 -7.55 1.20
N PHE A 53 7.21 -8.18 2.12
CA PHE A 53 7.19 -9.62 2.28
C PHE A 53 5.86 -10.19 1.80
N ALA A 54 5.89 -11.12 0.85
CA ALA A 54 4.70 -11.76 0.30
C ALA A 54 4.61 -13.24 0.70
N SER A 55 3.40 -13.67 1.09
CA SER A 55 3.10 -15.05 1.45
C SER A 55 1.69 -15.48 1.02
N PRO A 56 1.50 -16.70 0.49
CA PRO A 56 2.55 -17.67 0.18
C PRO A 56 3.46 -17.20 -0.96
N ALA A 57 4.64 -17.82 -1.07
CA ALA A 57 5.49 -17.65 -2.25
C ALA A 57 4.72 -18.10 -3.50
N GLY A 58 4.77 -17.29 -4.56
CA GLY A 58 3.84 -17.46 -5.70
C GLY A 58 2.39 -17.30 -5.25
N LEU A 59 2.01 -16.09 -4.83
CA LEU A 59 0.73 -15.72 -4.23
C LEU A 59 -0.50 -16.34 -4.95
N THR A 60 -0.41 -16.61 -6.25
CA THR A 60 -1.28 -17.56 -6.96
C THR A 60 -0.58 -18.25 -8.13
N SER A 61 -1.08 -19.44 -8.50
CA SER A 61 -0.62 -20.18 -9.68
C SER A 61 -1.18 -19.65 -11.02
N TYR A 62 -2.15 -18.74 -10.98
CA TYR A 62 -2.83 -18.15 -12.14
C TYR A 62 -2.39 -16.73 -12.51
N VAL A 63 -1.65 -16.00 -11.65
CA VAL A 63 -1.43 -14.55 -11.85
C VAL A 63 0.01 -14.10 -11.57
N GLY A 64 0.97 -14.74 -12.24
CA GLY A 64 2.36 -14.27 -12.24
C GLY A 64 2.49 -12.78 -12.62
N GLU A 65 1.55 -12.22 -13.40
CA GLU A 65 1.55 -10.80 -13.79
C GLU A 65 1.28 -9.84 -12.62
N THR A 66 0.24 -10.07 -11.79
CA THR A 66 -0.02 -9.25 -10.58
C THR A 66 1.20 -9.22 -9.66
N GLN A 67 1.81 -10.38 -9.44
CA GLN A 67 3.01 -10.50 -8.62
C GLN A 67 4.21 -9.77 -9.23
N ASN A 68 4.45 -9.93 -10.53
CA ASN A 68 5.51 -9.22 -11.24
C ASN A 68 5.34 -7.70 -11.13
N LYS A 69 4.10 -7.18 -11.18
CA LYS A 69 3.81 -5.76 -11.01
C LYS A 69 4.08 -5.28 -9.57
N MET A 70 3.76 -6.09 -8.55
CA MET A 70 4.16 -5.79 -7.17
C MET A 70 5.69 -5.76 -7.00
N ILE A 71 6.40 -6.73 -7.58
CA ILE A 71 7.87 -6.79 -7.57
C ILE A 71 8.47 -5.56 -8.26
N ALA A 72 7.94 -5.18 -9.41
CA ALA A 72 8.38 -4.01 -10.16
C ALA A 72 8.18 -2.71 -9.34
N ALA A 73 7.01 -2.56 -8.72
CA ALA A 73 6.66 -1.41 -7.91
C ALA A 73 7.52 -1.27 -6.63
N ALA A 74 7.72 -2.37 -5.89
CA ALA A 74 8.59 -2.38 -4.71
C ALA A 74 10.08 -2.21 -5.06
N GLY A 75 10.45 -2.68 -6.26
CA GLY A 75 11.82 -2.95 -6.67
C GLY A 75 12.26 -4.33 -6.20
N ALA A 76 12.82 -5.13 -7.10
CA ALA A 76 13.14 -6.55 -6.84
C ALA A 76 14.03 -6.79 -5.61
N ALA A 77 14.93 -5.85 -5.26
CA ALA A 77 15.78 -5.96 -4.08
C ALA A 77 15.03 -5.79 -2.74
N ASN A 78 13.83 -5.20 -2.78
CA ASN A 78 12.98 -4.94 -1.64
C ASN A 78 11.83 -5.93 -1.50
N PHE A 79 11.62 -6.80 -2.50
CA PHE A 79 10.55 -7.80 -2.49
C PHE A 79 11.10 -9.16 -2.07
N THR A 80 10.52 -9.75 -1.03
CA THR A 80 10.88 -11.09 -0.55
C THR A 80 9.64 -11.96 -0.49
N GLU A 81 9.76 -13.20 -0.94
CA GLU A 81 8.71 -14.20 -0.83
C GLU A 81 9.09 -15.27 0.19
N GLY A 82 8.09 -15.82 0.85
CA GLY A 82 8.31 -16.93 1.75
C GLY A 82 7.02 -17.49 2.33
N SER A 83 7.19 -18.38 3.30
CA SER A 83 6.09 -18.90 4.09
C SER A 83 6.05 -18.18 5.44
N LEU A 84 4.87 -17.73 5.85
CA LEU A 84 4.64 -17.20 7.19
C LEU A 84 4.98 -18.22 8.29
N ALA A 85 4.92 -19.53 8.02
CA ALA A 85 5.40 -20.56 8.95
C ALA A 85 6.90 -20.41 9.31
N SER A 86 7.69 -19.75 8.45
CA SER A 86 9.11 -19.46 8.69
C SER A 86 9.34 -18.10 9.37
N GLY A 87 8.29 -17.33 9.63
CA GLY A 87 8.37 -15.97 10.16
C GLY A 87 8.36 -14.89 9.07
N ILE A 88 8.11 -13.65 9.49
CA ILE A 88 8.28 -12.46 8.64
C ILE A 88 9.70 -11.93 8.85
N PRO A 89 10.49 -11.70 7.78
CA PRO A 89 11.82 -11.10 7.91
C PRO A 89 11.77 -9.74 8.63
N SER A 90 12.82 -9.41 9.38
CA SER A 90 12.88 -8.13 10.09
C SER A 90 12.98 -6.93 9.15
N GLY A 91 12.33 -5.82 9.51
CA GLY A 91 12.44 -4.55 8.78
C GLY A 91 11.66 -4.52 7.47
N GLN A 92 10.64 -5.37 7.33
CA GLN A 92 9.64 -5.25 6.28
C GLN A 92 8.69 -4.11 6.62
N ASP A 93 8.28 -3.34 5.61
CA ASP A 93 7.29 -2.28 5.75
C ASP A 93 5.87 -2.81 5.46
N TRP A 94 5.80 -3.80 4.56
CA TRP A 94 4.56 -4.43 4.12
C TRP A 94 4.60 -5.95 4.25
N VAL A 95 3.45 -6.50 4.63
CA VAL A 95 3.13 -7.92 4.44
C VAL A 95 1.98 -8.03 3.45
N VAL A 96 2.19 -8.78 2.38
CA VAL A 96 1.16 -9.19 1.43
C VAL A 96 0.74 -10.62 1.77
N ALA A 97 -0.53 -10.83 2.08
CA ALA A 97 -1.06 -12.14 2.43
C ALA A 97 -2.39 -12.42 1.71
N GLY A 98 -2.46 -13.50 0.95
CA GLY A 98 -3.69 -13.89 0.29
C GLY A 98 -3.54 -14.78 -0.93
N GLY A 99 -4.49 -14.66 -1.87
CA GLY A 99 -4.63 -15.55 -3.02
C GLY A 99 -5.10 -16.95 -2.62
N ASP A 100 -4.45 -17.99 -3.15
CA ASP A 100 -4.75 -19.40 -2.86
C ASP A 100 -4.35 -19.85 -1.42
N GLY A 101 -3.89 -18.92 -0.58
CA GLY A 101 -3.32 -19.19 0.73
C GLY A 101 -4.34 -19.51 1.83
N LEU A 102 -4.21 -20.68 2.46
CA LEU A 102 -4.90 -21.01 3.73
C LEU A 102 -3.94 -20.84 4.90
N PHE A 103 -4.19 -19.84 5.74
CA PHE A 103 -3.36 -19.47 6.88
C PHE A 103 -3.84 -20.13 8.17
N SER A 104 -2.90 -20.75 8.89
CA SER A 104 -3.10 -21.25 10.24
C SER A 104 -3.28 -20.12 11.26
N ASN A 105 -3.84 -20.42 12.43
CA ASN A 105 -3.97 -19.44 13.52
C ASN A 105 -2.62 -18.84 13.96
N SER A 106 -1.53 -19.61 13.87
CA SER A 106 -0.17 -19.11 14.13
C SER A 106 0.28 -18.09 13.11
N GLU A 107 0.02 -18.32 11.83
CA GLU A 107 0.37 -17.38 10.75
C GLU A 107 -0.50 -16.12 10.81
N ILE A 108 -1.80 -16.27 11.11
CA ILE A 108 -2.71 -15.15 11.36
C ILE A 108 -2.21 -14.28 12.52
N SER A 109 -1.74 -14.92 13.61
CA SER A 109 -1.17 -14.19 14.75
C SER A 109 0.12 -13.47 14.37
N LEU A 110 0.97 -14.07 13.54
CA LEU A 110 2.19 -13.46 13.05
C LEU A 110 1.94 -12.19 12.21
N ILE A 111 0.92 -12.22 11.32
CA ILE A 111 0.49 -11.03 10.57
C ILE A 111 0.01 -9.94 11.55
N ALA A 112 -0.80 -10.32 12.55
CA ALA A 112 -1.30 -9.38 13.53
C ALA A 112 -0.19 -8.76 14.39
N ASP A 113 0.81 -9.54 14.80
CA ASP A 113 1.96 -9.05 15.56
C ASP A 113 2.79 -8.06 14.72
N PHE A 114 2.99 -8.35 13.43
CA PHE A 114 3.65 -7.43 12.51
C PHE A 114 2.88 -6.11 12.34
N PHE A 115 1.57 -6.19 12.14
CA PHE A 115 0.71 -5.00 12.02
C PHE A 115 0.72 -4.17 13.31
N ASN A 116 0.57 -4.80 14.47
CA ASN A 116 0.61 -4.14 15.78
C ASN A 116 1.96 -3.51 16.09
N ALA A 117 3.05 -4.03 15.51
CA ALA A 117 4.39 -3.42 15.59
C ALA A 117 4.55 -2.17 14.68
N GLY A 118 3.53 -1.82 13.89
CA GLY A 118 3.52 -0.65 13.03
C GLY A 118 3.70 -0.95 11.53
N GLY A 119 3.68 -2.23 11.14
CA GLY A 119 3.72 -2.63 9.74
C GLY A 119 2.37 -2.42 9.01
N ASN A 120 2.41 -2.50 7.68
CA ASN A 120 1.24 -2.39 6.82
C ASN A 120 0.89 -3.72 6.17
N VAL A 121 -0.40 -3.99 5.99
CA VAL A 121 -0.84 -5.26 5.40
C VAL A 121 -1.63 -5.01 4.13
N TYR A 122 -1.30 -5.75 3.08
CA TYR A 122 -2.13 -5.90 1.90
C TYR A 122 -2.71 -7.31 1.90
N LEU A 123 -4.02 -7.41 2.08
CA LEU A 123 -4.73 -8.67 2.09
C LEU A 123 -5.41 -8.87 0.74
N ILE A 124 -5.22 -10.05 0.17
CA ILE A 124 -5.72 -10.39 -1.15
C ILE A 124 -6.73 -11.53 -1.01
N GLY A 125 -7.99 -11.24 -1.31
CA GLY A 125 -9.02 -12.26 -1.44
C GLY A 125 -8.85 -13.10 -2.70
N GLU A 126 -9.86 -13.92 -2.93
CA GLU A 126 -10.09 -14.63 -4.19
C GLU A 126 -11.51 -14.38 -4.65
N GLY A 127 -11.79 -14.76 -5.89
CA GLY A 127 -13.13 -14.67 -6.44
C GLY A 127 -14.19 -15.31 -5.53
N PHE A 128 -15.45 -14.88 -5.67
CA PHE A 128 -16.53 -15.29 -4.74
C PHE A 128 -16.76 -16.81 -4.67
N ASN A 129 -16.24 -17.56 -5.63
CA ASN A 129 -16.24 -19.03 -5.72
C ASN A 129 -15.17 -19.72 -4.86
N ALA A 130 -14.30 -18.95 -4.18
CA ALA A 130 -13.24 -19.42 -3.28
C ALA A 130 -13.56 -19.05 -1.80
N PRO A 131 -14.63 -19.60 -1.20
CA PRO A 131 -15.10 -19.18 0.11
C PRO A 131 -14.15 -19.55 1.26
N ALA A 132 -13.27 -20.55 1.10
CA ALA A 132 -12.36 -20.99 2.17
C ALA A 132 -11.19 -20.02 2.35
N GLU A 133 -10.64 -19.55 1.23
CA GLU A 133 -9.60 -18.55 1.10
C GLU A 133 -10.13 -17.22 1.66
N ASN A 134 -11.30 -16.78 1.19
CA ASN A 134 -11.94 -15.55 1.67
C ASN A 134 -12.30 -15.59 3.17
N LEU A 135 -12.74 -16.74 3.68
CA LEU A 135 -12.97 -16.91 5.12
C LEU A 135 -11.67 -16.77 5.93
N THR A 136 -10.55 -17.24 5.39
CA THR A 136 -9.25 -17.13 6.03
C THR A 136 -8.78 -15.67 6.10
N ILE A 137 -8.94 -14.91 5.01
CA ILE A 137 -8.70 -13.46 5.01
C ILE A 137 -9.59 -12.73 6.03
N ASN A 138 -10.88 -13.10 6.11
CA ASN A 138 -11.80 -12.54 7.11
C ASN A 138 -11.36 -12.81 8.56
N LYS A 139 -10.73 -13.96 8.85
CA LYS A 139 -10.14 -14.22 10.17
C LYS A 139 -8.94 -13.34 10.46
N ILE A 140 -8.12 -13.03 9.45
CA ILE A 140 -7.03 -12.05 9.59
C ILE A 140 -7.61 -10.68 9.92
N LEU A 141 -8.58 -10.20 9.14
CA LEU A 141 -9.24 -8.91 9.35
C LEU A 141 -9.87 -8.79 10.75
N GLU A 142 -10.54 -9.85 11.22
CA GLU A 142 -11.07 -9.91 12.59
C GLU A 142 -9.96 -9.81 13.64
N LYS A 143 -8.86 -10.55 13.45
CA LYS A 143 -7.71 -10.51 14.37
C LYS A 143 -7.04 -9.14 14.43
N LEU A 144 -7.01 -8.42 13.31
CA LEU A 144 -6.50 -7.04 13.22
C LEU A 144 -7.46 -6.01 13.83
N GLY A 145 -8.71 -6.38 14.10
CA GLY A 145 -9.75 -5.44 14.55
C GLY A 145 -10.32 -4.56 13.43
N SER A 146 -10.11 -4.95 12.18
CA SER A 146 -10.66 -4.27 11.00
C SER A 146 -12.17 -4.48 10.89
N ASN A 147 -12.87 -3.49 10.36
CA ASN A 147 -14.29 -3.59 10.00
C ASN A 147 -14.49 -4.09 8.57
N MET A 148 -13.43 -4.21 7.77
CA MET A 148 -13.53 -4.68 6.39
C MET A 148 -13.80 -6.19 6.33
N ARG A 149 -14.62 -6.65 5.38
CA ARG A 149 -14.88 -8.09 5.15
C ARG A 149 -15.05 -8.40 3.67
N LEU A 150 -14.59 -9.58 3.27
CA LEU A 150 -14.90 -10.19 1.99
C LEU A 150 -16.25 -10.89 2.05
N THR A 151 -17.13 -10.57 1.10
CA THR A 151 -18.46 -11.18 0.96
C THR A 151 -18.72 -11.55 -0.49
N ALA A 152 -19.70 -12.44 -0.70
CA ALA A 152 -20.20 -12.70 -2.04
C ALA A 152 -20.91 -11.44 -2.59
N PRO A 153 -20.85 -11.21 -3.92
CA PRO A 153 -21.60 -10.15 -4.58
C PRO A 153 -23.10 -10.39 -4.51
N ALA A 154 -23.86 -9.29 -4.52
CA ALA A 154 -25.33 -9.35 -4.51
C ALA A 154 -25.89 -10.06 -5.75
N ASP A 155 -25.23 -9.93 -6.90
CA ASP A 155 -25.59 -10.58 -8.15
C ASP A 155 -24.38 -11.31 -8.77
N PRO A 156 -24.20 -12.61 -8.48
CA PRO A 156 -23.12 -13.40 -9.03
C PRO A 156 -23.07 -13.44 -10.56
N ALA A 157 -24.17 -13.16 -11.26
CA ALA A 157 -24.22 -13.15 -12.72
C ALA A 157 -23.53 -11.92 -13.35
N LYS A 158 -23.19 -10.90 -12.55
CA LYS A 158 -22.52 -9.66 -13.00
C LYS A 158 -21.05 -9.57 -12.61
N THR A 159 -20.45 -10.71 -12.25
CA THR A 159 -19.10 -10.78 -11.67
C THR A 159 -17.98 -10.87 -12.71
N THR A 160 -18.31 -10.88 -14.00
CA THR A 160 -17.33 -10.99 -15.09
C THR A 160 -16.72 -9.64 -15.50
N ALA A 161 -16.88 -8.59 -14.69
CA ALA A 161 -16.37 -7.26 -14.98
C ALA A 161 -16.30 -6.41 -13.70
N TRP A 162 -15.27 -6.64 -12.89
CA TRP A 162 -14.94 -5.81 -11.72
C TRP A 162 -13.99 -4.71 -12.15
N LYS A 163 -14.54 -3.73 -12.84
CA LYS A 163 -13.79 -2.66 -13.51
C LYS A 163 -14.26 -1.31 -12.98
N ALA A 164 -13.33 -0.42 -12.69
CA ALA A 164 -13.54 0.94 -12.23
C ALA A 164 -12.93 1.90 -13.26
N ASN A 165 -13.72 2.87 -13.71
CA ASN A 165 -13.22 4.02 -14.46
C ASN A 165 -13.06 5.20 -13.49
N ALA A 166 -12.59 6.34 -13.99
CA ALA A 166 -12.43 7.56 -13.19
C ALA A 166 -13.66 7.97 -12.33
N ALA A 167 -14.88 7.56 -12.70
CA ALA A 167 -16.09 7.85 -11.92
C ALA A 167 -16.28 6.92 -10.70
N GLU A 168 -15.70 5.72 -10.73
CA GLU A 168 -15.78 4.71 -9.67
C GLU A 168 -14.49 4.59 -8.84
N ILE A 169 -13.50 5.44 -9.13
CA ILE A 169 -12.24 5.54 -8.40
C ILE A 169 -12.34 6.68 -7.40
N TYR A 170 -12.16 6.35 -6.12
CA TYR A 170 -12.27 7.34 -5.04
C TYR A 170 -10.93 8.07 -4.84
N PRO A 171 -10.94 9.40 -4.62
CA PRO A 171 -9.71 10.15 -4.35
C PRO A 171 -8.97 9.65 -3.11
N ASN A 172 -7.75 9.15 -3.30
CA ASN A 172 -6.88 8.65 -2.25
C ASN A 172 -5.41 8.73 -2.73
N PRO A 173 -4.41 8.88 -1.83
CA PRO A 173 -3.01 8.75 -2.22
C PRO A 173 -2.69 7.45 -2.98
N LEU A 174 -3.35 6.34 -2.63
CA LEU A 174 -3.17 5.05 -3.30
C LEU A 174 -3.75 5.02 -4.72
N THR A 175 -4.74 5.86 -5.01
CA THR A 175 -5.41 5.93 -6.33
C THR A 175 -4.92 7.09 -7.19
N ALA A 176 -3.87 7.79 -6.75
CA ALA A 176 -3.32 8.93 -7.48
C ALA A 176 -2.79 8.50 -8.86
N GLY A 177 -3.25 9.17 -9.91
CA GLY A 177 -2.83 8.91 -11.29
C GLY A 177 -3.53 7.73 -11.98
N ILE A 178 -4.47 7.06 -11.29
CA ILE A 178 -5.22 5.93 -11.83
C ILE A 178 -6.53 6.45 -12.44
N ASP A 179 -6.76 6.15 -13.72
CA ASP A 179 -8.02 6.45 -14.40
C ASP A 179 -8.78 5.19 -14.83
N TYR A 180 -8.12 4.02 -14.76
CA TYR A 180 -8.72 2.72 -14.97
C TYR A 180 -8.08 1.62 -14.10
N PHE A 181 -8.93 0.78 -13.51
CA PHE A 181 -8.49 -0.37 -12.71
C PHE A 181 -9.51 -1.50 -12.83
N GLY A 182 -9.09 -2.75 -12.99
CA GLY A 182 -10.06 -3.83 -12.97
C GLY A 182 -9.50 -5.24 -13.13
N GLY A 183 -10.37 -6.19 -12.80
CA GLY A 183 -10.18 -7.62 -12.97
C GLY A 183 -11.54 -8.30 -13.15
N ASP A 184 -11.54 -9.62 -13.00
CA ASP A 184 -12.74 -10.45 -13.15
C ASP A 184 -12.98 -11.28 -11.88
N TYR A 185 -14.22 -11.71 -11.66
CA TYR A 185 -14.66 -12.65 -10.63
C TYR A 185 -14.43 -12.30 -9.14
N SER A 186 -13.98 -11.09 -8.84
CA SER A 186 -13.75 -10.59 -7.47
C SER A 186 -14.90 -10.83 -6.48
N SER A 187 -14.51 -11.02 -5.23
CA SER A 187 -15.39 -10.85 -4.07
C SER A 187 -15.68 -9.36 -3.81
N VAL A 188 -16.75 -9.09 -3.06
CA VAL A 188 -17.07 -7.75 -2.56
C VAL A 188 -16.28 -7.46 -1.30
N VAL A 189 -15.74 -6.25 -1.21
CA VAL A 189 -15.22 -5.68 0.02
C VAL A 189 -16.30 -4.84 0.67
N THR A 190 -16.69 -5.21 1.89
CA THR A 190 -17.59 -4.42 2.74
C THR A 190 -16.80 -3.77 3.86
N GLY A 191 -17.26 -2.61 4.37
CA GLY A 191 -16.53 -1.85 5.40
C GLY A 191 -15.35 -1.05 4.84
N GLY A 192 -14.61 -0.37 5.73
CA GLY A 192 -13.46 0.47 5.34
C GLY A 192 -13.85 1.71 4.52
N THR A 193 -12.85 2.32 3.88
CA THR A 193 -13.02 3.40 2.90
C THR A 193 -12.79 2.82 1.50
N PRO A 194 -13.79 2.87 0.61
CA PRO A 194 -13.64 2.39 -0.77
C PRO A 194 -12.50 3.09 -1.51
N LEU A 195 -11.76 2.33 -2.31
CA LEU A 195 -10.82 2.85 -3.30
C LEU A 195 -11.38 2.67 -4.72
N PHE A 196 -12.02 1.53 -4.96
CA PHE A 196 -12.55 1.15 -6.27
C PHE A 196 -13.91 0.45 -6.13
N ASP A 197 -14.92 1.00 -6.81
CA ASP A 197 -16.21 0.35 -7.01
C ASP A 197 -16.32 -0.20 -8.43
N SER A 198 -17.03 -1.32 -8.62
CA SER A 198 -17.30 -1.83 -9.95
C SER A 198 -18.31 -0.95 -10.68
N ALA A 199 -17.98 -0.49 -11.87
CA ALA A 199 -18.89 0.22 -12.76
C ALA A 199 -20.12 -0.61 -13.14
N THR A 200 -20.03 -1.94 -13.05
CA THR A 200 -21.12 -2.87 -13.40
C THR A 200 -22.08 -3.09 -12.24
N THR A 201 -21.56 -3.28 -11.02
CA THR A 201 -22.38 -3.66 -9.86
C THR A 201 -22.58 -2.53 -8.86
N GLY A 202 -21.71 -1.51 -8.87
CA GLY A 202 -21.64 -0.46 -7.85
C GLY A 202 -21.08 -0.96 -6.52
N GLU A 203 -20.54 -2.19 -6.47
CA GLU A 203 -20.00 -2.77 -5.25
C GLU A 203 -18.48 -2.52 -5.17
N THR A 204 -17.99 -2.26 -3.96
CA THR A 204 -16.56 -2.06 -3.70
C THR A 204 -15.81 -3.39 -3.83
N PHE A 205 -14.67 -3.37 -4.52
CA PHE A 205 -13.79 -4.55 -4.65
C PHE A 205 -12.38 -4.32 -4.15
N ILE A 206 -12.03 -3.07 -3.84
CA ILE A 206 -10.82 -2.73 -3.08
C ILE A 206 -11.16 -1.60 -2.12
N ALA A 207 -10.77 -1.77 -0.86
CA ALA A 207 -10.92 -0.76 0.17
C ALA A 207 -9.67 -0.66 1.05
N VAL A 208 -9.63 0.40 1.84
CA VAL A 208 -8.57 0.67 2.80
C VAL A 208 -9.14 0.98 4.17
N GLU A 209 -8.44 0.57 5.21
CA GLU A 209 -8.71 0.97 6.58
C GLU A 209 -7.39 1.31 7.27
N ASN A 210 -7.37 2.41 8.01
CA ASN A 210 -6.23 2.74 8.86
C ASN A 210 -6.66 2.56 10.31
N LEU A 211 -6.01 1.62 10.99
CA LEU A 211 -6.22 1.41 12.40
C LEU A 211 -5.10 2.10 13.15
N ALA A 212 -5.46 2.85 14.19
CA ALA A 212 -4.50 3.47 15.08
C ALA A 212 -3.71 2.37 15.84
N VAL A 213 -2.60 1.93 15.26
CA VAL A 213 -1.64 1.07 15.93
C VAL A 213 -0.75 1.94 16.81
N SER A 214 -0.54 1.51 18.05
CA SER A 214 0.43 2.16 18.93
C SER A 214 1.82 1.81 18.44
N ALA A 215 2.27 2.43 17.35
CA ALA A 215 3.66 2.37 16.95
C ALA A 215 4.48 2.88 18.14
N ALA A 216 5.42 2.07 18.64
CA ALA A 216 6.44 2.58 19.54
C ALA A 216 7.09 3.75 18.80
N THR A 217 6.91 4.96 19.32
CA THR A 217 7.39 6.19 18.69
C THR A 217 8.89 6.07 18.49
N VAL A 218 9.32 5.74 17.27
CA VAL A 218 10.71 5.92 16.88
C VAL A 218 10.92 7.43 16.92
N PRO A 219 11.78 7.95 17.80
CA PRO A 219 12.05 9.37 17.82
C PRO A 219 12.60 9.72 16.44
N GLU A 220 11.86 10.51 15.66
CA GLU A 220 12.43 11.12 14.48
C GLU A 220 13.73 11.82 14.92
N PRO A 221 14.81 11.77 14.12
CA PRO A 221 15.97 12.61 14.38
C PRO A 221 15.46 14.04 14.38
N THR A 222 15.23 14.57 15.58
CA THR A 222 14.62 15.89 15.78
C THR A 222 15.32 16.88 14.87
N SER A 223 14.56 17.76 14.23
CA SER A 223 15.03 18.80 13.31
C SER A 223 16.21 19.64 13.84
N LEU A 224 16.51 19.53 15.15
CA LEU A 224 17.74 19.94 15.80
C LEU A 224 19.03 19.35 15.20
N ALA A 225 19.05 18.10 14.73
CA ALA A 225 20.21 17.50 14.07
C ALA A 225 20.50 18.17 12.71
N ILE A 226 19.46 18.47 11.94
CA ILE A 226 19.58 19.18 10.66
C ILE A 226 19.96 20.65 10.90
N LEU A 227 19.35 21.31 11.90
CA LEU A 227 19.68 22.70 12.25
C LEU A 227 21.10 22.85 12.81
N SER A 228 21.60 21.87 13.56
CA SER A 228 22.96 21.88 14.12
C SER A 228 24.04 21.64 13.07
N VAL A 229 23.79 20.76 12.09
CA VAL A 229 24.72 20.57 10.95
C VAL A 229 24.76 21.82 10.06
N MET A 230 23.61 22.45 9.77
CA MET A 230 23.59 23.71 9.01
C MET A 230 24.20 24.89 9.79
N GLY A 231 24.01 24.95 11.11
CA GLY A 231 24.60 25.98 11.97
C GLY A 231 26.13 25.91 12.07
N ILE A 232 26.70 24.71 12.09
CA ILE A 232 28.16 24.49 12.13
C ILE A 232 28.81 24.82 10.77
N ALA A 233 28.16 24.46 9.66
CA ALA A 233 28.63 24.80 8.32
C ALA A 233 28.67 26.34 8.08
N ALA A 234 27.64 27.06 8.56
CA ALA A 234 27.59 28.52 8.49
C ALA A 234 28.66 29.22 9.36
N CYS A 235 28.95 28.67 10.55
CA CYS A 235 30.03 29.19 11.40
C CYS A 235 31.43 28.93 10.82
N GLY A 236 31.64 27.80 10.13
CA GLY A 236 32.88 27.46 9.44
C GLY A 236 33.18 28.38 8.25
N ALA A 237 32.16 28.71 7.44
CA ALA A 237 32.31 29.60 6.29
C ALA A 237 32.65 31.05 6.71
N ARG A 238 32.07 31.54 7.82
CA ARG A 238 32.31 32.90 8.32
C ARG A 238 33.73 33.12 8.86
N ARG A 239 34.41 32.06 9.33
CA ARG A 239 35.82 32.12 9.76
C ARG A 239 36.80 32.14 8.59
N ARG A 240 36.47 31.56 7.43
CA ARG A 240 37.35 31.59 6.25
C ARG A 240 37.31 32.93 5.51
N SER A 241 36.17 33.62 5.45
CA SER A 241 36.10 34.92 4.75
C SER A 241 36.88 36.04 5.45
N LYS A 242 37.01 36.01 6.78
CA LYS A 242 37.84 36.99 7.53
C LYS A 242 39.35 36.80 7.36
N ARG A 243 39.82 35.62 6.98
CA ARG A 243 41.25 35.36 6.71
C ARG A 243 41.67 35.71 5.28
N ALA A 244 40.73 35.81 4.34
CA ALA A 244 41.01 36.16 2.95
C ALA A 244 41.13 37.68 2.72
N ASN A 245 40.58 38.52 3.60
CA ASN A 245 40.63 39.99 3.49
C ASN A 245 41.71 40.65 4.38
N ALA A 246 42.64 39.85 4.91
CA ALA A 246 43.81 40.35 5.63
C ALA A 246 45.08 40.02 4.83
N LYS A 247 45.19 40.62 3.64
CA LYS A 247 46.43 40.81 2.87
C LYS A 247 46.31 42.09 2.07
#